data_AF-A0A1B1ZR54-F1
#
_entry.id   AF-A0A1B1ZR54-F1
#
_cell.length_a   1.000
_cell.length_b   1.000
_cell.length_c   1.000
_cell.angle_alpha   90.00
_cell.angle_beta   90.00
_cell.angle_gamma   90.00
#
_symmetry.space_group_name_H-M   'P 1'
#
loop_
_entity.id
_entity.type
_entity.pdbx_description
1 polymer ?
#
loop_
_entity_poly.entity_id
_entity_poly.type
_entity_poly.pdbx_seq_one_letter_code
_entity_poly.pdbx_strand_id
1 'polypeptide(L)'
;MTPPGVSALAVALAPAPEVWRKLLATHVRAGDGGCAVCRSQVSGAQSWPCSLHRAAVAAQEIAGADAARRGVPSATEPGPGC
;
A
#
# COMPACT_ATOMS: atom_id res chain seq x y z
N MET A 1 -4.45 -15.12 6.95
CA MET A 1 -5.45 -14.92 5.89
C MET A 1 -5.25 -13.54 5.28
N THR A 2 -4.78 -13.47 4.03
CA THR A 2 -4.69 -12.21 3.28
C THR A 2 -6.10 -11.82 2.85
N PRO A 3 -6.59 -10.59 3.11
CA PRO A 3 -7.95 -10.23 2.73
C PRO A 3 -8.12 -10.23 1.21
N PRO A 4 -9.25 -10.74 0.67
CA PRO A 4 -9.51 -10.74 -0.76
C PRO A 4 -9.58 -9.29 -1.26
N GLY A 5 -8.68 -8.94 -2.18
CA GLY A 5 -8.52 -7.58 -2.71
C GLY A 5 -7.20 -6.90 -2.31
N VAL A 6 -6.53 -7.38 -1.26
CA VAL A 6 -5.19 -6.93 -0.87
C VAL A 6 -4.18 -7.96 -1.36
N SER A 7 -3.33 -7.57 -2.30
CA SER A 7 -2.26 -8.46 -2.78
C SER A 7 -1.30 -8.82 -1.65
N ALA A 8 -0.81 -10.05 -1.60
CA ALA A 8 0.20 -10.47 -0.59
C ALA A 8 1.43 -9.54 -0.59
N LEU A 9 1.77 -8.98 -1.76
CA LEU A 9 2.79 -7.95 -1.92
C LEU A 9 2.49 -6.69 -1.10
N ALA A 10 1.25 -6.22 -1.05
CA ALA A 10 0.87 -5.03 -0.28
C ALA A 10 1.05 -5.23 1.23
N VAL A 11 0.69 -6.42 1.73
CA VAL A 11 0.92 -6.78 3.15
C VAL A 11 2.41 -6.84 3.47
N ALA A 12 3.22 -7.42 2.58
CA ALA A 12 4.68 -7.47 2.74
C ALA A 12 5.32 -6.07 2.67
N LEU A 13 4.76 -5.16 1.87
CA LEU A 13 5.25 -3.79 1.73
C LEU A 13 4.81 -2.88 2.87
N ALA A 14 3.65 -3.09 3.49
CA ALA A 14 3.12 -2.23 4.55
C ALA A 14 4.14 -1.84 5.64
N PRO A 15 4.96 -2.75 6.20
CA PRO A 15 5.98 -2.39 7.20
C PRO A 15 7.20 -1.64 6.63
N ALA A 16 7.31 -1.48 5.31
CA ALA A 16 8.45 -0.87 4.62
C ALA A 16 8.05 0.45 3.91
N PRO A 17 7.88 1.56 4.65
CA PRO A 17 7.40 2.84 4.11
C PRO A 17 8.23 3.40 2.98
N GLU A 18 9.55 3.26 3.06
CA GLU A 18 10.45 3.78 2.03
C GLU A 18 10.25 3.06 0.68
N VAL A 19 9.91 1.78 0.71
CA VAL A 19 9.75 0.96 -0.49
C VAL A 19 8.47 1.33 -1.22
N TRP A 20 7.31 1.33 -0.56
CA TRP A 20 6.06 1.69 -1.23
C TRP A 20 6.02 3.17 -1.62
N ARG A 21 6.64 4.08 -0.86
CA ARG A 21 6.80 5.48 -1.28
C ARG A 21 7.61 5.62 -2.55
N LYS A 22 8.74 4.90 -2.65
CA LYS A 22 9.57 4.89 -3.86
C LYS A 22 8.80 4.30 -5.04
N LEU A 23 8.04 3.23 -4.83
CA LEU A 23 7.20 2.64 -5.87
C LEU A 23 6.15 3.62 -6.38
N LEU A 24 5.44 4.32 -5.50
CA LEU A 24 4.46 5.35 -5.90
C LEU A 24 5.10 6.52 -6.66
N ALA A 25 6.30 6.95 -6.24
CA ALA A 25 7.02 8.03 -6.91
C ALA A 25 7.58 7.61 -8.28
N THR A 26 7.97 6.35 -8.45
CA THR A 26 8.63 5.88 -9.67
C THR A 26 7.60 5.35 -10.69
N HIS A 27 6.60 4.59 -10.25
CA HIS A 27 5.56 4.05 -11.11
C HIS A 27 4.43 5.08 -11.26
N VAL A 28 4.60 6.01 -12.22
CA VAL A 28 3.61 7.03 -12.56
C VAL A 28 2.97 6.78 -13.93
N ARG A 29 1.80 7.38 -14.17
CA ARG A 29 1.12 7.38 -15.48
C ARG A 29 1.99 8.11 -16.50
N ALA A 30 2.43 7.39 -17.53
CA ALA A 30 3.02 7.97 -18.72
C ALA A 30 1.93 8.61 -19.60
N GLY A 31 2.30 9.59 -20.43
CA GLY A 31 1.36 10.31 -21.31
C GLY A 31 0.56 9.42 -22.27
N ASP A 32 1.08 8.22 -22.56
CA ASP A 32 0.48 7.17 -23.39
C ASP A 32 -0.60 6.33 -22.66
N GLY A 33 -0.83 6.57 -21.37
CA GLY A 33 -1.78 5.81 -20.56
C GLY A 33 -1.24 4.52 -19.92
N GLY A 34 0.04 4.22 -20.12
CA GLY A 34 0.76 3.13 -19.44
C GLY A 34 1.57 3.60 -18.21
N CYS A 35 2.23 2.67 -17.52
CA CYS A 35 3.21 3.02 -16.48
C CYS A 35 4.60 3.32 -17.09
N ALA A 36 5.22 4.43 -16.71
CA ALA A 36 6.52 4.87 -17.26
C ALA A 36 7.66 3.86 -17.03
N VAL A 37 7.73 3.26 -15.84
CA VAL A 37 8.77 2.29 -15.47
C VAL A 37 8.50 0.93 -16.07
N CYS A 38 7.27 0.44 -15.98
CA CYS A 38 6.93 -0.89 -16.49
C CYS A 38 7.13 -0.97 -18.00
N ARG A 39 6.88 0.12 -18.73
CA ARG A 39 7.20 0.25 -20.16
C ARG A 39 8.67 -0.05 -20.46
N SER A 40 9.58 0.39 -19.60
CA SER A 40 11.03 0.27 -19.84
C SER A 40 11.58 -1.11 -19.43
N GLN A 41 10.89 -1.80 -18.52
CA GLN A 41 11.35 -3.06 -17.93
C GLN A 41 10.67 -4.29 -18.54
N VAL A 42 9.46 -4.14 -19.08
CA VAL A 42 8.65 -5.25 -19.58
C VAL A 42 7.96 -4.82 -20.88
N SER A 43 8.22 -5.55 -21.98
CA SER A 43 7.69 -5.23 -23.32
C SER A 43 6.16 -5.37 -23.46
N GLY A 44 5.43 -5.68 -22.38
CA GLY A 44 3.97 -5.69 -22.33
C GLY A 44 3.48 -4.45 -21.59
N ALA A 45 2.80 -3.56 -22.30
CA ALA A 45 2.19 -2.35 -21.74
C ALA A 45 1.33 -2.71 -20.52
N GLN A 46 1.89 -2.53 -19.33
CA GLN A 46 1.11 -2.64 -18.10
C GLN A 46 0.21 -1.41 -18.06
N SER A 47 -1.05 -1.61 -18.42
CA SER A 47 -2.11 -0.63 -18.33
C SER A 47 -2.05 0.07 -16.98
N TRP A 48 -2.09 1.40 -17.01
CA TRP A 48 -2.17 2.17 -15.79
C TRP A 48 -3.56 2.01 -15.13
N PRO A 49 -3.67 1.84 -13.80
CA PRO A 49 -2.59 1.68 -12.83
C PRO A 49 -2.02 0.27 -12.81
N CYS A 50 -0.69 0.16 -12.84
CA CYS A 50 0.00 -1.14 -12.84
C CYS A 50 -0.11 -1.85 -11.48
N SER A 51 0.10 -3.17 -11.47
CA SER A 51 -0.02 -4.00 -10.26
C SER A 51 0.90 -3.53 -9.12
N LEU A 52 2.10 -3.03 -9.42
CA LEU A 52 3.02 -2.46 -8.42
C LEU A 52 2.48 -1.18 -7.80
N HIS A 53 1.92 -0.27 -8.61
CA HIS A 53 1.29 0.94 -8.09
C HIS A 53 0.11 0.59 -7.19
N ARG A 54 -0.76 -0.35 -7.61
CA ARG A 54 -1.89 -0.82 -6.79
C ARG A 54 -1.43 -1.44 -5.46
N ALA A 55 -0.38 -2.26 -5.49
CA ALA A 55 0.18 -2.87 -4.29
C ALA A 55 0.77 -1.82 -3.34
N ALA A 56 1.44 -0.79 -3.87
CA ALA A 56 2.01 0.29 -3.08
C ALA A 56 0.93 1.18 -2.44
N VAL A 57 -0.15 1.50 -3.16
CA VAL A 57 -1.32 2.20 -2.58
C VAL A 57 -1.93 1.36 -1.46
N ALA A 58 -2.18 0.07 -1.70
CA ALA A 58 -2.73 -0.81 -0.68
C ALA A 58 -1.80 -0.93 0.56
N ALA A 59 -0.48 -0.94 0.37
CA ALA A 59 0.48 -0.95 1.47
C ALA A 59 0.39 0.33 2.32
N GLN A 60 0.23 1.49 1.69
CA GLN A 60 0.01 2.75 2.39
C GLN A 60 -1.27 2.74 3.22
N GLU A 61 -2.37 2.22 2.67
CA GLU A 61 -3.65 2.10 3.39
C GLU A 61 -3.52 1.18 4.62
N ILE A 62 -2.85 0.03 4.47
CA ILE A 62 -2.60 -0.90 5.59
C ILE A 62 -1.75 -0.24 6.67
N ALA A 63 -0.68 0.46 6.27
CA ALA A 63 0.20 1.16 7.21
C ALA A 63 -0.55 2.28 7.96
N GLY A 64 -1.39 3.04 7.26
CA GLY A 64 -2.25 4.05 7.88
C GLY A 64 -3.27 3.45 8.85
N ALA A 65 -3.91 2.33 8.47
CA ALA A 65 -4.84 1.62 9.34
C ALA A 65 -4.16 1.01 10.57
N ASP A 66 -2.95 0.48 10.44
CA ASP A 66 -2.15 -0.02 11.56
C ASP A 66 -1.72 1.12 12.51
N ALA A 67 -1.25 2.23 11.96
CA ALA A 67 -0.91 3.43 12.73
C ALA A 67 -2.14 3.97 13.49
N ALA A 68 -3.31 4.01 12.87
CA ALA A 68 -4.55 4.43 13.53
C ALA A 68 -4.95 3.49 14.68
N ARG A 69 -4.77 2.17 14.52
CA ARG A 69 -5.02 1.19 15.59
C ARG A 69 -4.05 1.32 16.77
N ARG A 70 -2.77 1.64 16.51
CA ARG A 70 -1.78 1.89 17.57
C ARG A 70 -1.96 3.25 18.24
N GLY A 71 -2.43 4.23 17.48
CA GLY A 71 -2.64 5.61 17.94
C GLY A 71 -3.94 5.84 18.70
N VAL A 72 -4.86 4.88 18.72
CA VAL A 72 -5.97 4.86 19.68
C VAL A 72 -5.42 4.39 21.03
N PRO A 73 -5.26 5.26 22.05
CA PRO A 73 -5.13 4.78 23.40
C PRO A 73 -6.44 4.05 23.75
N SER A 74 -6.34 2.81 24.23
CA SER A 74 -7.44 2.11 24.88
C SER A 74 -7.95 2.92 26.08
N ALA A 75 -8.81 3.90 25.85
CA ALA A 75 -9.58 4.57 26.88
C ALA A 75 -10.93 3.84 27.02
N THR A 76 -10.91 2.68 27.68
CA THR A 76 -12.06 2.09 28.39
C THR A 76 -11.59 0.86 29.15
N GLU A 77 -11.04 1.11 30.32
CA GLU A 77 -11.28 0.25 31.48
C GLU A 77 -11.86 1.15 32.58
N PRO A 78 -13.19 1.18 32.79
CA PRO A 78 -13.69 1.46 34.12
C PRO A 78 -13.36 0.22 34.97
N GLY A 79 -12.29 0.30 35.75
CA GLY A 79 -12.00 -0.68 36.78
C GLY A 79 -13.19 -0.78 37.77
N PRO A 80 -13.41 -1.94 38.40
CA PRO A 80 -14.49 -2.08 39.36
C PRO A 80 -14.12 -1.28 40.62
N GLY A 81 -14.70 -0.08 40.75
CA GLY A 81 -14.77 0.66 42.01
C GLY A 81 -15.86 0.05 42.89
N CYS A 82 -15.54 -0.16 44.16
CA CYS A 82 -16.27 -0.89 45.19
C CYS A 82 -17.75 -0.52 45.37
#